data_AF-A0A412F0D7-F1
#
_entry.id   AF-A0A412F0D7-F1
#
_cell.length_a   1.000
_cell.length_b   1.000
_cell.length_c   1.000
_cell.angle_alpha   90.00
_cell.angle_beta   90.00
_cell.angle_gamma   90.00
#
_symmetry.space_group_name_H-M   'P 1'
#
loop_
_entity.id
_entity.type
_entity.pdbx_description
1 polymer ?
#
loop_
_entity_poly.entity_id
_entity_poly.type
_entity_poly.pdbx_seq_one_letter_code
_entity_poly.pdbx_strand_id
1 'polypeptide(L)'
;MITFGRKLKHLRQKNHLTQKELGIALGFPEDSADVRIAQYEADARKPRDEILAKMAKILYVPIDVLTVPVLSEPREYDAASFWMHELSAEL
;
A
#
# COMPACT_ATOMS: atom_id res chain seq x y z
N MET A 1 -3.88 -12.09 3.26
CA MET A 1 -4.13 -10.64 3.24
C MET A 1 -3.52 -10.09 1.98
N ILE A 2 -4.22 -9.21 1.27
CA ILE A 2 -3.63 -8.47 0.16
C ILE A 2 -2.67 -7.44 0.76
N THR A 3 -1.36 -7.63 0.53
CA THR A 3 -0.31 -6.78 1.09
C THR A 3 -0.30 -5.38 0.46
N PHE A 4 0.33 -4.44 1.16
CA PHE A 4 0.53 -3.07 0.65
C PHE A 4 1.28 -3.11 -0.68
N GLY A 5 2.39 -3.83 -0.75
CA GLY A 5 3.23 -3.93 -1.95
C GLY A 5 2.46 -4.49 -3.15
N ARG A 6 1.61 -5.49 -2.93
CA ARG A 6 0.74 -6.06 -3.97
C ARG A 6 -0.27 -5.04 -4.51
N LYS A 7 -0.90 -4.25 -3.63
CA LYS A 7 -1.84 -3.19 -4.04
C LYS A 7 -1.13 -2.09 -4.83
N LEU A 8 0.02 -1.63 -4.33
CA LEU A 8 0.84 -0.60 -4.97
C LEU A 8 1.23 -1.03 -6.39
N LYS A 9 1.78 -2.25 -6.54
CA LYS A 9 2.19 -2.79 -7.83
C LYS A 9 1.03 -2.83 -8.82
N HIS A 10 -0.12 -3.33 -8.38
CA HIS A 10 -1.32 -3.40 -9.22
C HIS A 10 -1.79 -2.02 -9.68
N LEU A 11 -1.92 -1.07 -8.75
CA LEU A 11 -2.37 0.29 -9.07
C LEU A 11 -1.38 1.03 -9.97
N ARG A 12 -0.07 0.86 -9.74
CA ARG A 12 0.96 1.45 -10.60
C ARG A 12 0.84 0.94 -12.04
N GLN A 13 0.71 -0.38 -12.22
CA GLN A 13 0.57 -1.00 -13.53
C GLN A 13 -0.74 -0.58 -14.22
N LYS A 14 -1.84 -0.48 -13.47
CA LYS A 14 -3.12 0.04 -13.98
C LYS A 14 -3.02 1.49 -14.47
N ASN A 15 -2.14 2.28 -13.87
CA ASN A 15 -1.85 3.66 -14.29
C ASN A 15 -0.72 3.75 -15.34
N HIS A 16 -0.24 2.62 -15.88
CA HIS A 16 0.81 2.55 -16.89
C HIS A 16 2.15 3.20 -16.49
N LEU A 17 2.45 3.26 -15.18
CA LEU A 17 3.70 3.81 -14.67
C LEU A 17 4.75 2.70 -14.49
N THR A 18 6.00 2.97 -14.83
CA THR A 18 7.18 2.21 -14.39
C THR A 18 7.49 2.51 -12.92
N GLN A 19 8.30 1.66 -12.27
CA GLN A 19 8.78 1.93 -10.91
C GLN A 19 9.56 3.25 -10.84
N LYS A 20 10.39 3.53 -11.86
CA LYS A 20 11.16 4.76 -11.97
C LYS A 20 10.26 5.99 -12.09
N GLU A 21 9.28 5.99 -12.98
CA GLU A 21 8.34 7.11 -13.16
C GLU A 21 7.54 7.42 -11.90
N LEU A 22 7.03 6.39 -11.22
CA LEU A 22 6.33 6.60 -9.94
C LEU A 22 7.27 7.18 -8.87
N GLY A 23 8.51 6.67 -8.78
CA GLY A 23 9.50 7.18 -7.83
C GLY A 23 9.87 8.65 -8.09
N ILE A 24 10.07 9.02 -9.36
CA ILE A 24 10.34 10.42 -9.76
C ILE A 24 9.13 11.31 -9.43
N ALA A 25 7.90 10.87 -9.73
CA ALA A 25 6.68 11.61 -9.39
C ALA A 25 6.50 11.82 -7.87
N LEU A 26 7.05 10.92 -7.06
CA LEU A 26 7.11 11.05 -5.59
C LEU A 26 8.23 11.97 -5.10
N GLY A 27 9.07 12.48 -6.00
CA GLY A 27 10.20 13.37 -5.70
C GLY A 27 11.46 12.62 -5.28
N PHE A 28 11.61 11.35 -5.66
CA PHE A 28 12.85 10.61 -5.38
C PHE A 28 13.92 10.95 -6.41
N PRO A 29 15.21 10.97 -6.01
CA PRO A 29 16.32 11.10 -6.95
C PRO A 29 16.25 10.03 -8.04
N GLU A 30 16.56 10.40 -9.28
CA GLU A 30 16.36 9.54 -10.45
C GLU A 30 17.14 8.22 -10.38
N ASP A 31 18.33 8.25 -9.77
CA ASP A 31 19.24 7.13 -9.56
C ASP A 31 18.73 6.09 -8.54
N SER A 32 17.73 6.44 -7.74
CA SER A 32 17.20 5.59 -6.66
C SER A 32 15.67 5.48 -6.65
N ALA A 33 15.01 6.11 -7.63
CA ALA A 33 13.56 6.19 -7.72
C ALA A 33 12.91 4.80 -7.83
N ASP A 34 13.38 3.99 -8.77
CA ASP A 34 12.89 2.63 -9.02
C ASP A 34 13.17 1.68 -7.85
N VAL A 35 14.39 1.70 -7.30
CA VAL A 35 14.79 0.87 -6.16
C VAL A 35 13.86 1.10 -4.97
N ARG A 36 13.52 2.35 -4.67
CA ARG A 36 12.60 2.67 -3.57
C ARG A 36 11.20 2.15 -3.81
N ILE A 37 10.68 2.24 -5.04
CA ILE A 37 9.36 1.66 -5.37
C ILE A 37 9.41 0.14 -5.30
N ALA A 38 10.48 -0.50 -5.79
CA ALA A 38 10.64 -1.95 -5.69
C ALA A 38 10.65 -2.43 -4.23
N GLN A 39 11.32 -1.70 -3.33
CA GLN A 39 11.29 -1.99 -1.89
C GLN A 39 9.88 -1.89 -1.29
N TYR A 40 9.08 -0.91 -1.73
CA TYR A 40 7.69 -0.78 -1.30
C TYR A 40 6.80 -1.90 -1.88
N GLU A 41 6.97 -2.26 -3.15
CA GLU A 41 6.22 -3.33 -3.80
C GLU A 41 6.54 -4.73 -3.25
N ALA A 42 7.75 -4.90 -2.69
CA ALA A 42 8.18 -6.13 -2.03
C ALA A 42 7.86 -6.16 -0.53
N ASP A 43 7.15 -5.15 -0.01
CA ASP A 43 6.88 -4.98 1.42
C ASP A 43 8.16 -4.93 2.31
N ALA A 44 9.34 -4.73 1.69
CA ALA A 44 10.64 -4.67 2.38
C ALA A 44 10.84 -3.34 3.12
N ARG A 45 10.01 -2.34 2.83
CA ARG A 45 10.05 -1.04 3.48
C ARG A 45 8.65 -0.44 3.59
N LYS A 46 8.35 0.20 4.72
CA LYS A 46 7.13 0.99 4.92
C LYS A 46 7.35 2.44 4.44
N PRO A 47 6.48 2.99 3.57
CA PRO A 47 6.53 4.42 3.22
C PRO A 47 6.11 5.29 4.41
N ARG A 48 6.61 6.53 4.46
CA ARG A 48 6.14 7.54 5.43
C ARG A 48 4.77 8.10 5.01
N ASP A 49 4.02 8.67 5.94
CA ASP A 49 2.66 9.18 5.69
C ASP A 49 2.60 10.22 4.58
N GLU A 50 3.56 11.14 4.52
CA GLU A 50 3.67 12.12 3.43
C GLU A 50 3.85 11.46 2.06
N ILE A 51 4.61 10.36 2.00
CA ILE A 51 4.82 9.58 0.77
C ILE A 51 3.53 8.84 0.40
N LEU A 52 2.84 8.23 1.37
CA LEU A 52 1.55 7.58 1.15
C LEU A 52 0.52 8.56 0.59
N ALA A 53 0.42 9.76 1.15
CA ALA A 53 -0.50 10.79 0.70
C ALA A 53 -0.21 11.24 -0.74
N LYS A 54 1.06 11.45 -1.10
CA LYS A 54 1.44 11.78 -2.49
C LYS A 54 1.19 10.62 -3.44
N MET A 55 1.51 9.39 -3.01
CA MET A 55 1.31 8.18 -3.80
C MET A 55 -0.16 7.93 -4.11
N ALA A 56 -1.04 8.09 -3.12
CA ALA A 56 -2.49 8.00 -3.30
C ALA A 56 -3.01 9.01 -4.33
N LYS A 57 -2.52 10.26 -4.28
CA LYS A 57 -2.86 11.29 -5.28
C LYS A 57 -2.39 10.91 -6.69
N ILE A 58 -1.15 10.45 -6.84
CA ILE A 58 -0.58 10.04 -8.15
C ILE A 58 -1.35 8.85 -8.74
N LEU A 59 -1.79 7.92 -7.91
CA LEU A 59 -2.50 6.70 -8.31
C LEU A 59 -4.02 6.88 -8.43
N TYR A 60 -4.53 8.09 -8.16
CA TYR A 60 -5.94 8.46 -8.21
C TYR A 60 -6.85 7.57 -7.33
N VAL A 61 -6.40 7.28 -6.11
CA VAL A 61 -7.18 6.51 -5.12
C VAL A 61 -7.18 7.18 -3.75
N PRO A 62 -8.21 6.95 -2.91
CA PRO A 62 -8.13 7.27 -1.49
C PRO A 62 -6.95 6.56 -0.82
N ILE A 63 -6.35 7.19 0.20
CA ILE A 63 -5.20 6.62 0.92
C ILE A 63 -5.53 5.25 1.55
N ASP A 64 -6.77 5.08 2.00
CA ASP A 64 -7.26 3.85 2.63
C ASP A 64 -7.20 2.64 1.69
N VAL A 65 -7.32 2.86 0.37
CA VAL A 65 -7.17 1.78 -0.62
C VAL A 65 -5.79 1.15 -0.50
N LEU A 66 -4.75 1.94 -0.21
CA LEU A 66 -3.39 1.46 0.00
C LEU A 66 -3.19 0.90 1.41
N THR A 67 -3.68 1.60 2.45
CA THR A 67 -3.28 1.36 3.85
C THR A 67 -4.17 0.39 4.62
N VAL A 68 -5.47 0.29 4.32
CA VAL A 68 -6.38 -0.58 5.07
C VAL A 68 -6.13 -2.04 4.71
N PRO A 69 -5.84 -2.93 5.67
CA PRO A 69 -5.70 -4.36 5.41
C PRO A 69 -6.91 -4.94 4.66
N VAL A 70 -6.66 -5.71 3.60
CA VAL A 70 -7.72 -6.44 2.88
C VAL A 70 -7.51 -7.93 3.12
N LEU A 71 -8.46 -8.54 3.83
CA LEU A 71 -8.47 -9.97 4.11
C LEU A 71 -8.72 -10.73 2.80
N SER A 72 -8.05 -11.87 2.63
CA SER A 72 -8.11 -12.65 1.39
C SER A 72 -8.26 -14.15 1.61
N GLU A 73 -8.10 -14.64 2.84
CA GLU A 73 -8.22 -16.05 3.17
C GLU A 73 -9.26 -16.28 4.28
N PRO A 74 -10.04 -17.38 4.27
CA PRO A 74 -11.09 -17.65 5.25
C PRO A 74 -10.66 -17.44 6.72
N ARG A 75 -9.51 -18.01 7.10
CA ARG A 75 -8.94 -17.89 8.46
C ARG A 75 -8.73 -16.46 8.95
N GLU A 76 -8.53 -15.51 8.02
CA GLU A 76 -8.29 -14.12 8.37
C GLU A 76 -9.58 -13.41 8.79
N TYR A 77 -10.71 -13.82 8.19
CA TYR A 77 -12.03 -13.35 8.59
C TYR A 77 -12.42 -13.87 9.97
N ASP A 78 -12.12 -15.14 10.26
CA ASP A 78 -12.37 -15.73 11.58
C ASP A 78 -11.58 -14.99 12.67
N ALA A 79 -10.29 -14.72 12.42
CA ALA A 79 -9.45 -13.96 13.34
C ALA A 79 -9.95 -12.52 13.51
N ALA A 80 -10.35 -11.84 12.43
CA ALA A 80 -10.91 -10.49 12.50
C ALA A 80 -12.22 -10.46 13.30
N SER A 81 -13.10 -11.43 13.08
CA SER A 81 -14.37 -11.58 13.81
C SER A 81 -14.14 -11.74 15.31
N PHE A 82 -13.21 -12.62 15.71
CA PHE A 82 -12.83 -12.80 17.12
C PHE A 82 -12.44 -11.48 17.78
N TRP A 83 -11.52 -10.73 17.17
CA TRP A 83 -11.05 -9.45 17.74
C TRP A 83 -12.12 -8.36 17.72
N MET A 84 -12.96 -8.32 16.69
CA MET A 84 -14.11 -7.40 16.65
C MET A 84 -15.05 -7.65 17.83
N HIS A 85 -15.33 -8.92 18.15
CA HIS A 85 -16.15 -9.28 19.30
C HIS A 85 -15.45 -8.94 20.64
N GLU A 86 -14.19 -9.32 20.81
CA GLU A 86 -13.44 -9.11 22.05
C GLU A 86 -13.32 -7.62 22.41
N LEU A 87 -13.02 -6.77 21.42
CA LEU A 87 -12.83 -5.33 21.62
C LEU A 87 -14.13 -4.52 21.50
N SER A 88 -15.24 -5.12 21.05
CA SER A 88 -16.53 -4.41 20.94
C SER A 88 -17.06 -3.89 22.27
N ALA A 89 -16.61 -4.44 23.40
CA ALA A 89 -16.98 -3.97 24.74
C ALA A 89 -16.22 -2.71 25.18
N GLU A 90 -15.16 -2.32 24.45
CA GLU A 90 -14.28 -1.18 24.75
C GLU A 90 -14.58 0.06 23.90
N LEU A 91 -15.51 -0.04 22.94
CA LEU A 91 -15.91 1.02 21.99
C LEU A 91 -17.30 1.58 22.31
#